data_AF-A0A559LIH4-F1
#
_entry.id   AF-A0A559LIH4-F1
#
_cell.length_a   1.000
_cell.length_b   1.000
_cell.length_c   1.000
_cell.angle_alpha   90.00
_cell.angle_beta   90.00
_cell.angle_gamma   90.00
#
_symmetry.space_group_name_H-M   'P 1'
#
loop_
_entity.id
_entity.type
_entity.pdbx_description
1 polymer ?
#
loop_
_entity_poly.entity_id
_entity_poly.type
_entity_poly.pdbx_seq_one_letter_code
_entity_poly.pdbx_strand_id
1 'polypeptide(L)'
;MRLRPSLLALFGVTQATPSGSPQPSAPRCKEYVVKEGDTCLKIAKQNKVTYAQVVSWNRSLKSFCSKIETFKESKVCVSNPLGDFSLPTNTQGGTSVVTTAAPVPSKVPNNTTKNCGKYSQVKKGQDCSDILTGAGITLTDL
;
A
#
# COMPACT_ATOMS: atom_id res chain seq x y z
N MET A 1 -5.50 46.81 -60.16
CA MET A 1 -4.40 45.87 -59.85
C MET A 1 -4.96 44.81 -58.91
N ARG A 2 -5.17 43.58 -59.40
CA ARG A 2 -5.64 42.43 -58.61
C ARG A 2 -4.45 41.85 -57.82
N LEU A 3 -4.67 41.34 -56.60
CA LEU A 3 -3.95 40.20 -55.98
C LEU A 3 -4.68 39.81 -54.68
N ARG A 4 -5.58 38.82 -54.74
CA ARG A 4 -5.44 37.39 -54.33
C ARG A 4 -5.98 37.12 -52.90
N PRO A 5 -7.19 36.56 -52.76
CA PRO A 5 -7.64 35.96 -51.50
C PRO A 5 -6.94 34.62 -51.28
N SER A 6 -6.32 34.44 -50.11
CA SER A 6 -5.69 33.19 -49.69
C SER A 6 -6.72 32.09 -49.53
N LEU A 7 -6.55 31.06 -50.36
CA LEU A 7 -7.18 29.76 -50.29
C LEU A 7 -6.44 28.95 -49.21
N LEU A 8 -7.04 28.74 -48.03
CA LEU A 8 -6.56 27.77 -47.04
C LEU A 8 -7.52 26.59 -47.03
N ALA A 9 -6.92 25.44 -47.32
CA ALA A 9 -7.57 24.18 -47.63
C ALA A 9 -8.41 23.63 -46.47
N LEU A 10 -9.56 23.07 -46.83
CA LEU A 10 -10.39 22.20 -46.00
C LEU A 10 -9.65 20.88 -45.75
N PHE A 11 -8.90 20.79 -44.66
CA PHE A 11 -8.47 19.49 -44.13
C PHE A 11 -9.58 18.95 -43.24
N GLY A 12 -10.36 18.01 -43.79
CA GLY A 12 -11.28 17.18 -43.01
C GLY A 12 -10.49 16.34 -42.02
N VAL A 13 -10.50 16.75 -40.75
CA VAL A 13 -10.01 15.92 -39.66
C VAL A 13 -11.20 15.08 -39.19
N THR A 14 -11.26 13.84 -39.66
CA THR A 14 -12.20 12.83 -39.16
C THR A 14 -11.95 12.65 -37.66
N GLN A 15 -12.93 13.00 -36.85
CA GLN A 15 -12.89 12.89 -35.40
C GLN A 15 -12.80 11.41 -34.99
N ALA A 16 -11.70 11.04 -34.32
CA ALA A 16 -11.74 9.97 -33.33
C ALA A 16 -11.75 10.66 -31.97
N THR A 17 -12.94 10.94 -31.45
CA THR A 17 -13.11 11.33 -30.05
C THR A 17 -12.70 10.12 -29.21
N PRO A 18 -11.66 10.20 -28.36
CA PRO A 18 -11.45 9.18 -27.33
C PRO A 18 -12.58 9.33 -26.31
N SER A 19 -13.74 8.74 -26.58
CA SER A 19 -14.78 8.50 -25.58
C SER A 19 -14.35 7.32 -24.71
N GLY A 20 -13.25 7.50 -24.00
CA GLY A 20 -12.80 6.64 -22.93
C GLY A 20 -13.37 7.15 -21.62
N SER A 21 -14.67 6.98 -21.41
CA SER A 21 -15.17 6.95 -20.03
C SER A 21 -14.39 5.85 -19.31
N PRO A 22 -13.91 6.03 -18.07
CA PRO A 22 -13.30 4.95 -17.31
C PRO A 22 -14.36 3.89 -17.04
N GLN A 23 -14.51 2.95 -17.98
CA GLN A 23 -15.28 1.75 -17.78
C GLN A 23 -14.60 1.00 -16.64
N PRO A 24 -15.31 0.63 -15.56
CA PRO A 24 -14.73 -0.14 -14.48
C PRO A 24 -14.11 -1.40 -15.10
N SER A 25 -12.79 -1.50 -15.02
CA SER A 25 -12.11 -2.73 -15.38
C SER A 25 -12.77 -3.83 -14.55
N ALA A 26 -13.20 -4.93 -15.19
CA ALA A 26 -13.81 -6.05 -14.48
C ALA A 26 -12.98 -6.38 -13.22
N PRO A 27 -13.62 -6.61 -12.06
CA PRO A 27 -12.89 -6.79 -10.81
C PRO A 27 -11.89 -7.93 -10.98
N ARG A 28 -10.61 -7.64 -10.76
CA ARG A 28 -9.51 -8.62 -10.84
C ARG A 28 -9.47 -9.45 -9.55
N CYS A 29 -10.62 -9.97 -9.13
CA CYS A 29 -10.76 -10.71 -7.88
C CYS A 29 -11.00 -12.19 -8.17
N LYS A 30 -10.56 -13.06 -7.26
CA LYS A 30 -11.12 -14.40 -7.09
C LYS A 30 -12.61 -14.28 -6.81
N GLU A 31 -13.40 -14.96 -7.63
CA GLU A 31 -14.87 -14.95 -7.57
C GLU A 31 -15.40 -16.19 -6.82
N TYR A 32 -16.58 -16.04 -6.21
CA TYR A 32 -17.37 -17.10 -5.59
C TYR A 32 -18.81 -17.01 -6.11
N VAL A 33 -19.39 -18.14 -6.51
CA VAL A 33 -20.80 -18.22 -6.93
C VAL A 33 -21.65 -18.42 -5.68
N VAL A 34 -22.52 -17.46 -5.38
CA VAL A 34 -23.41 -17.52 -4.23
C VAL A 34 -24.47 -18.60 -4.43
N LYS A 35 -24.56 -19.52 -3.47
CA LYS A 35 -25.53 -20.61 -3.46
C LYS A 35 -26.73 -20.28 -2.59
N GLU A 36 -27.80 -21.03 -2.78
CA GLU A 36 -28.97 -20.93 -1.90
C GLU A 36 -28.62 -21.25 -0.43
N GLY A 37 -29.05 -20.39 0.49
CA GLY A 37 -28.77 -20.53 1.93
C GLY A 37 -27.37 -20.08 2.35
N ASP A 38 -26.61 -19.47 1.46
CA ASP A 38 -25.35 -18.81 1.79
C ASP A 38 -25.57 -17.52 2.58
N THR A 39 -24.59 -17.22 3.43
CA THR A 39 -24.49 -15.93 4.11
C THR A 39 -23.08 -15.40 3.89
N CYS A 40 -22.90 -14.08 3.95
CA CYS A 40 -21.53 -13.53 3.88
C CYS A 40 -20.59 -14.14 4.92
N LEU A 41 -21.08 -14.53 6.10
CA LEU A 41 -20.27 -15.21 7.11
C LEU A 41 -19.82 -16.60 6.66
N LYS A 42 -20.69 -17.39 6.03
CA LYS A 42 -20.33 -18.70 5.47
C LYS A 42 -19.31 -18.55 4.33
N ILE A 43 -19.56 -17.63 3.41
CA ILE A 43 -18.66 -17.33 2.28
C ILE A 43 -17.29 -16.87 2.78
N ALA A 44 -17.27 -15.95 3.76
CA ALA A 44 -16.06 -15.44 4.37
C ALA A 44 -15.23 -16.58 5.00
N LYS A 45 -15.87 -17.42 5.82
CA LYS A 45 -15.22 -18.58 6.45
C LYS A 45 -14.65 -19.56 5.41
N GLN A 46 -15.42 -19.91 4.39
CA GLN A 46 -14.98 -20.84 3.33
C GLN A 46 -13.78 -20.31 2.55
N ASN A 47 -13.70 -19.00 2.35
CA ASN A 47 -12.64 -18.36 1.59
C ASN A 47 -11.50 -17.81 2.46
N LYS A 48 -11.51 -18.07 3.78
CA LYS A 48 -10.50 -17.62 4.74
C LYS A 48 -10.31 -16.09 4.73
N VAL A 49 -11.41 -15.36 4.54
CA VAL A 49 -11.46 -13.90 4.60
C VAL A 49 -12.43 -13.47 5.70
N THR A 50 -12.40 -12.20 6.06
CA THR A 50 -13.30 -11.64 7.07
C THR A 50 -14.63 -11.22 6.45
N TYR A 51 -15.68 -11.18 7.28
CA TYR A 51 -16.97 -10.62 6.87
C TYR A 51 -16.83 -9.18 6.32
N ALA A 52 -16.04 -8.36 7.01
CA ALA A 52 -15.80 -6.98 6.61
C ALA A 52 -15.15 -6.88 5.23
N GLN A 53 -14.21 -7.78 4.91
CA GLN A 53 -13.60 -7.87 3.58
C GLN A 53 -14.61 -8.25 2.49
N VAL A 54 -15.46 -9.25 2.73
CA VAL A 54 -16.51 -9.63 1.75
C VAL A 54 -17.47 -8.48 1.49
N VAL A 55 -17.89 -7.75 2.52
CA VAL A 55 -18.77 -6.59 2.34
C VAL A 55 -18.06 -5.43 1.65
N SER A 56 -16.78 -5.17 1.97
CA SER A 56 -16.03 -4.04 1.38
C SER A 56 -15.70 -4.25 -0.10
N TRP A 57 -15.40 -5.49 -0.51
CA TRP A 57 -15.09 -5.82 -1.90
C TRP A 57 -16.32 -5.87 -2.81
N ASN A 58 -17.51 -6.04 -2.23
CA ASN A 58 -18.76 -6.23 -2.96
C ASN A 58 -19.76 -5.13 -2.62
N ARG A 59 -19.55 -3.92 -3.14
CA ARG A 59 -20.43 -2.75 -2.91
C ARG A 59 -21.91 -3.04 -3.19
N SER A 60 -22.19 -3.93 -4.12
CA SER A 60 -23.56 -4.32 -4.52
C SER A 60 -24.31 -5.14 -3.46
N LEU A 61 -23.61 -5.78 -2.50
CA LEU A 61 -24.23 -6.50 -1.36
C LEU A 61 -24.93 -5.55 -0.36
N LYS A 62 -24.72 -4.23 -0.48
CA LYS A 62 -25.18 -3.17 0.43
C LYS A 62 -24.75 -3.39 1.89
N SER A 63 -25.13 -2.45 2.78
CA SER A 63 -24.82 -2.52 4.20
C SER A 63 -25.23 -3.86 4.79
N PHE A 64 -24.27 -4.47 5.47
CA PHE A 64 -24.40 -5.73 6.20
C PHE A 64 -24.85 -6.97 5.39
N CYS A 65 -24.53 -7.04 4.09
CA CYS A 65 -24.83 -8.22 3.27
C CYS A 65 -26.33 -8.55 3.16
N SER A 66 -27.18 -7.54 3.38
CA SER A 66 -28.64 -7.69 3.44
C SER A 66 -29.27 -8.14 2.12
N LYS A 67 -28.53 -8.11 1.01
CA LYS A 67 -29.01 -8.49 -0.32
C LYS A 67 -28.44 -9.81 -0.84
N ILE A 68 -27.75 -10.61 -0.04
CA ILE A 68 -27.10 -11.85 -0.51
C ILE A 68 -28.07 -12.79 -1.25
N GLU A 69 -29.32 -12.87 -0.79
CA GLU A 69 -30.39 -13.67 -1.43
C GLU A 69 -30.77 -13.19 -2.84
N THR A 70 -30.50 -11.93 -3.18
CA THR A 70 -30.70 -11.38 -4.54
C THR A 70 -29.54 -11.74 -5.47
N PHE A 71 -28.42 -12.23 -4.92
CA PHE A 71 -27.23 -12.64 -5.66
C PHE A 71 -27.18 -14.16 -5.87
N LYS A 72 -28.28 -14.90 -5.66
CA LYS A 72 -28.33 -16.34 -6.01
C LYS A 72 -27.81 -16.55 -7.44
N GLU A 73 -26.88 -17.49 -7.61
CA GLU A 73 -26.20 -17.79 -8.88
C GLU A 73 -25.34 -16.65 -9.47
N SER A 74 -25.18 -15.55 -8.73
CA SER A 74 -24.30 -14.44 -9.11
C SER A 74 -22.93 -14.57 -8.45
N LYS A 75 -21.94 -13.94 -9.07
CA LYS A 75 -20.56 -13.96 -8.60
C LYS A 75 -20.26 -12.80 -7.65
N VAL A 76 -19.56 -13.09 -6.56
CA VAL A 76 -19.03 -12.11 -5.61
C VAL A 76 -17.52 -12.25 -5.47
N CYS A 77 -16.83 -11.15 -5.23
CA CYS A 77 -15.40 -11.13 -4.93
C CYS A 77 -15.11 -11.69 -3.53
N VAL A 78 -14.19 -12.65 -3.46
CA VAL A 78 -13.66 -13.22 -2.21
C VAL A 78 -12.16 -12.97 -2.06
N SER A 79 -11.64 -12.01 -2.83
CA SER A 79 -10.31 -11.42 -2.67
C SER A 79 -10.38 -9.96 -3.09
N ASN A 80 -9.34 -9.19 -2.78
CA ASN A 80 -9.32 -7.76 -3.04
C ASN A 80 -9.34 -7.47 -4.56
N PRO A 81 -10.39 -6.83 -5.10
CA PRO A 81 -10.47 -6.51 -6.53
C PRO A 81 -9.44 -5.48 -6.98
N LEU A 82 -8.83 -4.76 -6.04
CA LEU A 82 -7.77 -3.78 -6.29
C LEU A 82 -6.35 -4.40 -6.23
N GLY A 83 -6.25 -5.72 -6.01
CA GLY A 83 -4.99 -6.44 -5.89
C GLY A 83 -4.48 -6.57 -4.45
N ASP A 84 -3.37 -7.28 -4.30
CA ASP A 84 -2.75 -7.52 -3.00
C ASP A 84 -1.92 -6.30 -2.58
N PHE A 85 -2.53 -5.44 -1.76
CA PHE A 85 -1.78 -4.42 -1.04
C PHE A 85 -1.13 -5.06 0.18
N SER A 86 0.14 -5.40 0.07
CA SER A 86 0.97 -5.53 1.26
C SER A 86 1.40 -4.13 1.68
N LEU A 87 1.33 -3.85 2.98
CA LEU A 87 2.15 -2.77 3.52
C LEU A 87 3.60 -3.12 3.16
N PRO A 88 4.42 -2.18 2.68
CA PRO A 88 5.83 -2.45 2.49
C PRO A 88 6.38 -2.95 3.81
N THR A 89 6.99 -4.14 3.81
CA THR A 89 7.74 -4.61 4.96
C THR A 89 8.76 -3.53 5.27
N ASN A 90 8.74 -2.99 6.50
CA ASN A 90 9.70 -1.97 6.89
C ASN A 90 11.07 -2.65 7.07
N THR A 91 11.79 -2.81 5.96
CA THR A 91 13.14 -3.38 5.92
C THR A 91 14.19 -2.37 6.42
N GLN A 92 13.78 -1.13 6.74
CA GLN A 92 14.68 -0.05 7.19
C GLN A 92 14.56 0.24 8.70
N GLY A 93 13.63 -0.38 9.41
CA GLY A 93 13.57 -0.32 10.86
C GLY A 93 14.41 -1.42 11.49
N GLY A 94 15.37 -1.05 12.35
CA GLY A 94 16.16 -2.01 13.12
C GLY A 94 15.27 -3.00 13.86
N THR A 95 15.40 -4.29 13.52
CA THR A 95 14.54 -5.38 14.04
C THR A 95 14.87 -5.77 15.48
N SER A 96 15.84 -5.10 16.10
CA SER A 96 16.30 -5.34 17.47
C SER A 96 16.11 -4.10 18.32
N VAL A 97 15.14 -4.18 19.24
CA VAL A 97 15.05 -3.24 20.35
C VAL A 97 16.13 -3.64 21.35
N VAL A 98 17.07 -2.75 21.65
CA VAL A 98 18.07 -3.00 22.69
C VAL A 98 17.37 -2.87 24.05
N THR A 99 17.12 -3.99 24.72
CA THR A 99 16.42 -4.04 26.01
C THR A 99 17.36 -3.94 27.22
N THR A 100 18.66 -4.04 27.01
CA THR A 100 19.68 -4.02 28.07
C THR A 100 20.75 -2.99 27.75
N ALA A 101 21.14 -2.18 28.75
CA ALA A 101 22.19 -1.20 28.60
C ALA A 101 23.55 -1.87 28.30
N ALA A 102 24.30 -1.30 27.37
CA ALA A 102 25.66 -1.74 27.08
C ALA A 102 26.61 -1.44 28.26
N PRO A 103 27.66 -2.25 28.46
CA PRO A 103 28.68 -1.96 29.47
C PRO A 103 29.31 -0.58 29.27
N VAL A 104 29.38 0.20 30.35
CA VAL A 104 29.92 1.57 30.30
C VAL A 104 31.45 1.51 30.14
N PRO A 105 32.03 2.16 29.11
CA PRO A 105 33.48 2.23 28.93
C PRO A 105 34.19 3.00 30.04
N SER A 106 35.47 2.70 30.25
CA SER A 106 36.32 3.32 31.29
C SER A 106 36.62 4.81 31.07
N LYS A 107 36.48 5.30 29.84
CA LYS A 107 36.61 6.73 29.50
C LYS A 107 35.37 7.18 28.73
N VAL A 108 34.43 7.77 29.46
CA VAL A 108 33.26 8.46 28.89
C VAL A 108 33.28 9.94 29.33
N PRO A 109 33.00 10.90 28.44
CA PRO A 109 32.88 12.31 28.82
C PRO A 109 31.80 12.55 29.89
N ASN A 110 32.00 13.56 30.73
CA ASN A 110 30.96 14.01 31.66
C ASN A 110 29.67 14.33 30.90
N ASN A 111 28.52 13.98 31.49
CA ASN A 111 27.17 14.08 30.91
C ASN A 111 26.83 13.08 29.79
N THR A 112 27.64 12.04 29.58
CA THR A 112 27.24 10.91 28.71
C THR A 112 26.22 10.03 29.43
N THR A 113 25.11 9.68 28.78
CA THR A 113 24.11 8.77 29.38
C THR A 113 24.71 7.40 29.67
N LYS A 114 24.38 6.84 30.85
CA LYS A 114 24.77 5.48 31.25
C LYS A 114 23.80 4.40 30.73
N ASN A 115 22.67 4.84 30.17
CA ASN A 115 21.62 3.99 29.63
C ASN A 115 21.69 3.97 28.10
N CYS A 116 22.86 3.66 27.54
CA CYS A 116 23.04 3.52 26.08
C CYS A 116 22.83 2.06 25.66
N GLY A 117 22.20 1.85 24.50
CA GLY A 117 22.18 0.53 23.85
C GLY A 117 23.53 0.13 23.22
N LYS A 118 24.38 1.11 22.89
CA LYS A 118 25.74 0.94 22.38
C LYS A 118 26.57 2.19 22.62
N TYR A 119 27.83 2.04 22.97
CA TYR A 119 28.80 3.14 23.02
C TYR A 119 29.71 3.09 21.79
N SER A 120 29.97 4.25 21.18
CA SER A 120 30.88 4.41 20.05
C SER A 120 31.98 5.42 20.40
N GLN A 121 33.24 5.07 20.14
CA GLN A 121 34.37 5.97 20.30
C GLN A 121 34.78 6.54 18.95
N VAL A 122 34.70 7.87 18.80
CA VAL A 122 35.08 8.57 17.57
C VAL A 122 36.60 8.44 17.34
N LYS A 123 36.99 7.93 16.18
CA LYS A 123 38.40 7.88 15.76
C LYS A 123 38.74 9.13 14.92
N LYS A 124 40.04 9.45 14.84
CA LYS A 124 40.53 10.55 14.00
C LYS A 124 40.11 10.31 12.55
N GLY A 125 39.33 11.24 11.99
CA GLY A 125 38.83 11.18 10.62
C GLY A 125 37.48 10.49 10.43
N GLN A 126 36.84 10.00 11.50
CA GLN A 126 35.43 9.59 11.42
C GLN A 126 34.51 10.79 11.59
N ASP A 127 33.42 10.80 10.84
CA ASP A 127 32.33 11.77 10.99
C ASP A 127 31.04 11.12 11.49
N CYS A 128 30.00 11.93 11.67
CA CYS A 128 28.72 11.47 12.20
C CYS A 128 28.09 10.38 11.32
N SER A 129 28.25 10.45 10.00
CA SER A 129 27.71 9.47 9.06
C SER A 129 28.29 8.07 9.28
N ASP A 130 29.60 7.98 9.55
CA ASP A 130 30.27 6.71 9.84
C ASP A 130 29.74 6.06 11.13
N ILE A 131 29.52 6.87 12.16
CA ILE A 131 29.04 6.42 13.47
C ILE A 131 27.60 5.91 13.36
N LEU A 132 26.76 6.67 12.66
CA LEU A 132 25.36 6.33 12.38
C LEU A 132 25.24 5.04 11.58
N THR A 133 26.00 4.93 10.49
CA THR A 133 26.06 3.72 9.68
C THR A 133 26.52 2.51 10.50
N GLY A 134 27.56 2.68 11.34
CA GLY A 134 28.03 1.63 12.24
C GLY A 134 27.08 1.27 13.39
N ALA A 135 26.08 2.10 13.66
CA ALA A 135 25.03 1.86 14.65
C ALA A 135 23.69 1.42 14.01
N GLY A 136 23.59 1.45 12.68
CA GLY A 136 22.38 1.10 11.95
C GLY A 136 21.23 2.09 12.20
N ILE A 137 21.55 3.36 12.45
CA ILE A 137 20.60 4.45 12.70
C ILE A 137 20.85 5.61 11.72
N THR A 138 19.89 6.52 11.57
CA THR A 138 19.96 7.63 10.60
C THR A 138 20.24 8.96 11.28
N LEU A 139 20.58 10.00 10.49
CA LEU A 139 20.74 11.36 11.01
C LEU A 139 19.47 11.91 11.67
N THR A 140 18.29 11.37 11.30
CA THR A 140 17.00 11.76 11.88
C THR A 140 16.81 11.16 13.29
N ASP A 141 17.61 10.16 13.67
CA ASP A 141 17.57 9.52 14.98
C ASP A 141 18.52 10.18 16.02
N LEU A 142 19.38 11.12 15.59
CA LEU A 142 20.34 11.88 16.43
C LEU A 142 19.75 13.22 16.86
#